data_AF-A0A2V7MHE5-F1
#
_entry.id   AF-A0A2V7MHE5-F1
#
_cell.length_a   1.000
_cell.length_b   1.000
_cell.length_c   1.000
_cell.angle_alpha   90.00
_cell.angle_beta   90.00
_cell.angle_gamma   90.00
#
_symmetry.space_group_name_H-M   'P 1'
#
loop_
_entity.id
_entity.type
_entity.pdbx_description
1 polymer ?
#
loop_
_entity_poly.entity_id
_entity_poly.type
_entity_poly.pdbx_seq_one_letter_code
_entity_poly.pdbx_strand_id
1 'polypeptide(L)'
;YHSVNYRSVVCFARGAPRLDRSQTTAVLEAMIARYFPGRRAGRDYDEPLPRDIDGTSVIALEIDEWSAKARRGGPTGPRDNQPDAPGTAGVIDLRCP
;
A
#
# COMPACT_ATOMS: atom_id res chain seq x y z
N TYR A 1 19.96 -13.87 16.03
CA TYR A 1 19.65 -12.57 15.39
C TYR A 1 18.16 -12.51 15.15
N HIS A 2 17.52 -11.36 15.38
CA HIS A 2 16.07 -11.21 15.18
C HIS A 2 15.80 -10.18 14.08
N SER A 3 14.82 -10.46 13.22
CA SER A 3 14.45 -9.59 12.11
C SER A 3 13.03 -9.91 11.64
N VAL A 4 12.55 -9.18 10.63
CA VAL A 4 11.21 -9.34 10.06
C VAL A 4 11.34 -9.52 8.55
N ASN A 5 10.49 -10.38 7.97
CA ASN A 5 10.29 -10.41 6.53
C ASN A 5 9.30 -9.32 6.13
N TYR A 6 9.68 -8.45 5.19
CA TYR A 6 8.89 -7.30 4.78
C TYR A 6 9.12 -6.95 3.32
N ARG A 7 8.25 -6.08 2.80
CA ARG A 7 8.40 -5.36 1.53
C ARG A 7 8.12 -3.89 1.83
N SER A 8 9.03 -3.01 1.46
CA SER A 8 8.86 -1.57 1.63
C SER A 8 9.39 -0.84 0.39
N VAL A 9 8.70 0.24 0.03
CA VAL A 9 9.10 1.18 -1.02
C VAL A 9 9.01 2.58 -0.44
N VAL A 10 10.02 3.39 -0.68
CA VAL A 10 10.01 4.84 -0.43
C VAL A 10 10.04 5.53 -1.79
N CYS A 11 8.99 6.31 -2.08
CA CYS A 11 8.89 7.09 -3.31
C CYS A 11 9.17 8.56 -3.00
N PHE A 12 9.94 9.20 -3.87
CA PHE A 12 10.17 10.65 -3.88
C PHE A 12 9.42 11.23 -5.07
N ALA A 13 8.62 12.25 -4.78
CA ALA A 13 7.76 12.90 -5.75
C ALA A 13 7.54 14.35 -5.34
N ARG A 14 7.38 15.23 -6.32
CA ARG A 14 6.77 16.54 -6.10
C ARG A 14 5.26 16.43 -6.31
N GLY A 15 4.48 16.96 -5.36
CA GLY A 15 3.04 17.00 -5.50
C GLY A 15 2.63 17.83 -6.72
N ALA A 16 1.88 17.23 -7.64
CA ALA A 16 1.28 17.95 -8.75
C ALA A 16 0.19 18.92 -8.22
N PRO A 17 -0.22 19.93 -9.01
CA PRO A 17 -1.40 20.73 -8.68
C PRO A 17 -2.63 19.86 -8.40
N ARG A 18 -3.56 20.39 -7.60
CA ARG A 18 -4.83 19.71 -7.30
C ARG A 18 -5.55 19.36 -8.61
N LEU A 19 -6.07 18.15 -8.68
CA LEU A 19 -6.88 17.70 -9.80
C LEU A 19 -8.16 18.55 -9.94
N ASP A 20 -8.64 18.71 -11.17
CA ASP A 20 -9.95 19.33 -11.38
C ASP A 20 -11.08 18.42 -10.86
N ARG A 21 -12.32 18.93 -10.84
CA ARG A 21 -13.47 18.19 -10.30
C ARG A 21 -13.73 16.87 -11.04
N SER A 22 -13.61 16.87 -12.37
CA SER A 22 -13.87 15.69 -13.20
C SER A 22 -12.81 14.61 -12.98
N GLN A 23 -11.54 15.02 -12.93
CA GLN A 23 -10.41 14.15 -12.64
C GLN A 23 -10.49 13.59 -11.21
N THR A 24 -10.82 14.43 -10.23
CA THR A 24 -11.00 14.02 -8.83
C THR A 24 -12.11 12.97 -8.71
N THR A 25 -13.25 13.21 -9.36
CA THR A 25 -14.39 12.27 -9.34
C THR A 25 -13.97 10.91 -9.92
N ALA A 26 -13.35 10.91 -11.10
CA ALA A 26 -12.90 9.69 -11.76
C ALA A 26 -11.87 8.91 -10.92
N VAL A 27 -10.92 9.60 -10.28
CA VAL A 27 -9.92 8.95 -9.42
C VAL A 27 -10.56 8.34 -8.17
N LEU A 28 -11.49 9.04 -7.52
CA LEU A 28 -12.17 8.53 -6.33
C LEU A 28 -13.07 7.33 -6.66
N GLU A 29 -13.79 7.35 -7.79
CA GLU A 29 -14.54 6.19 -8.27
C GLU A 29 -13.63 5.00 -8.56
N ALA A 30 -12.49 5.22 -9.23
CA ALA A 30 -11.50 4.18 -9.48
C ALA A 30 -10.89 3.62 -8.18
N MET A 31 -10.69 4.46 -7.16
CA MET A 31 -10.26 4.01 -5.83
C MET A 31 -11.29 3.09 -5.18
N ILE A 32 -12.59 3.40 -5.26
CA ILE A 32 -13.64 2.53 -4.76
C ILE A 32 -13.63 1.20 -5.51
N ALA A 33 -13.58 1.24 -6.85
CA ALA A 33 -13.59 0.04 -7.70
C ALA A 33 -12.37 -0.87 -7.45
N ARG A 34 -11.23 -0.30 -7.05
CA ARG A 34 -10.02 -1.06 -6.69
C ARG A 34 -10.22 -1.95 -5.46
N TYR A 35 -10.96 -1.47 -4.46
CA TYR A 35 -11.20 -2.22 -3.21
C TYR A 35 -12.53 -2.99 -3.22
N PHE A 36 -13.53 -2.51 -3.96
CA PHE A 36 -14.86 -3.11 -4.07
C PHE A 36 -15.27 -3.26 -5.55
N PRO A 37 -14.71 -4.25 -6.27
CA PRO A 37 -15.02 -4.46 -7.67
C PRO A 37 -16.53 -4.58 -7.92
N GLY A 38 -17.04 -3.82 -8.89
CA GLY A 38 -18.44 -3.85 -9.29
C GLY A 38 -19.39 -2.97 -8.46
N ARG A 39 -18.92 -2.33 -7.39
CA ARG A 39 -19.69 -1.33 -6.63
C ARG A 39 -19.74 -0.01 -7.39
N ARG A 40 -20.93 0.56 -7.60
CA ARG A 40 -21.14 1.75 -8.45
C ARG A 40 -21.99 2.82 -7.77
N ALA A 41 -21.64 4.09 -8.00
CA ALA A 41 -22.46 5.24 -7.63
C ALA A 41 -23.79 5.22 -8.39
N GLY A 42 -24.86 5.74 -7.78
CA GLY A 42 -26.23 5.73 -8.31
C GLY A 42 -26.93 4.37 -8.27
N ARG A 43 -26.20 3.28 -7.98
CA ARG A 43 -26.75 1.91 -7.84
C ARG A 43 -26.57 1.36 -6.43
N ASP A 44 -25.34 1.37 -5.93
CA ASP A 44 -24.97 0.74 -4.65
C ASP A 44 -24.75 1.79 -3.54
N TYR A 45 -24.66 3.07 -3.90
CA TYR A 45 -24.55 4.23 -3.02
C TYR A 45 -24.88 5.52 -3.80
N ASP A 46 -25.21 6.60 -3.10
CA ASP A 46 -25.56 7.88 -3.72
C ASP A 46 -24.37 8.51 -4.48
N GLU A 47 -24.66 9.23 -5.56
CA GLU A 47 -23.64 10.01 -6.26
C GLU A 47 -23.12 11.16 -5.38
N PRO A 48 -21.81 11.43 -5.38
CA PRO A 48 -21.24 12.51 -4.60
C PRO A 48 -21.74 13.87 -5.10
N LEU A 49 -22.11 14.75 -4.17
CA LEU A 49 -22.54 16.11 -4.54
C LEU A 49 -21.31 16.96 -4.91
N PRO A 50 -21.46 18.01 -5.72
CA PRO A 50 -20.34 18.87 -6.12
C PRO A 50 -19.53 19.40 -4.94
N ARG A 51 -20.19 19.73 -3.83
CA ARG A 51 -19.55 20.21 -2.59
C ARG A 51 -18.64 19.17 -1.93
N ASP A 52 -18.97 17.89 -2.05
CA ASP A 52 -18.21 16.80 -1.42
C ASP A 52 -16.89 16.60 -2.18
N ILE A 53 -16.93 16.73 -3.51
CA ILE A 53 -15.75 16.69 -4.37
C ILE A 53 -14.89 17.94 -4.18
N ASP A 54 -15.50 19.13 -4.14
CA ASP A 54 -14.76 20.38 -3.97
C ASP A 54 -14.07 20.47 -2.59
N GLY A 55 -14.70 19.93 -1.54
CA GLY A 55 -14.11 19.82 -0.20
C GLY A 55 -13.01 18.77 -0.07
N THR A 56 -12.81 17.92 -1.08
CA THR A 56 -11.80 16.86 -1.09
C THR A 56 -10.61 17.28 -1.95
N SER A 57 -9.40 17.20 -1.39
CA SER A 57 -8.16 17.45 -2.15
C SER A 57 -7.51 16.14 -2.56
N VAL A 58 -7.42 15.91 -3.87
CA VAL A 58 -6.68 14.79 -4.45
C VAL A 58 -5.46 15.34 -5.17
N ILE A 59 -4.29 14.82 -4.80
CA ILE A 59 -3.00 15.24 -5.32
C ILE A 59 -2.36 14.04 -6.02
N ALA A 60 -2.05 14.20 -7.30
CA ALA A 60 -1.29 13.20 -8.03
C ALA A 60 0.20 13.32 -7.67
N LEU A 61 0.83 12.17 -7.42
CA LEU A 61 2.27 12.07 -7.21
C LEU A 61 2.87 11.31 -8.40
N GLU A 62 3.59 12.02 -9.26
CA GLU A 62 4.46 11.37 -10.24
C GLU A 62 5.72 10.92 -9.51
N ILE A 63 6.04 9.63 -9.60
CA ILE A 63 7.19 9.06 -8.89
C ILE A 63 8.45 9.43 -9.67
N ASP A 64 9.20 10.41 -9.18
CA ASP A 64 10.47 10.85 -9.77
C ASP A 64 11.56 9.82 -9.49
N GLU A 65 11.66 9.40 -8.24
CA GLU A 65 12.66 8.44 -7.76
C GLU A 65 12.02 7.50 -6.72
N TRP A 66 12.60 6.31 -6.56
CA TRP A 66 12.17 5.40 -5.52
C TRP A 66 13.32 4.50 -5.04
N SER A 67 13.19 4.02 -3.81
CA SER A 67 14.03 2.96 -3.27
C SER A 67 13.14 1.87 -2.70
N ALA A 68 13.51 0.60 -2.92
CA ALA A 68 12.79 -0.53 -2.35
C ALA A 68 13.73 -1.44 -1.58
N LYS A 69 13.19 -2.02 -0.51
CA LYS A 69 13.88 -3.03 0.28
C LYS A 69 12.91 -4.13 0.65
N ALA A 70 13.38 -5.37 0.48
CA ALA A 70 12.66 -6.54 0.94
C ALA A 70 13.62 -7.45 1.71
N ARG A 71 13.09 -8.09 2.74
CA ARG A 71 13.73 -9.23 3.40
C ARG A 71 12.78 -10.41 3.32
N ARG A 72 13.31 -11.57 2.94
CA ARG A 72 12.60 -12.84 2.81
C ARG A 72 13.48 -13.96 3.36
N GLY A 73 12.86 -15.08 3.71
CA GLY A 73 13.57 -16.28 4.14
C GLY A 73 13.80 -16.37 5.66
N GLY A 74 14.57 -17.38 6.05
CA GLY A 74 14.79 -17.78 7.43
C GLY A 74 15.75 -16.89 8.24
N PRO A 75 15.95 -17.23 9.52
CA PRO A 75 17.05 -16.70 10.32
C PRO A 75 18.42 -17.06 9.73
N THR A 76 19.39 -16.17 9.86
CA THR A 76 20.76 -16.32 9.31
C THR A 76 21.81 -16.05 10.37
N GLY A 77 21.49 -16.32 11.63
CA GLY A 77 22.43 -16.25 12.73
C GLY A 77 23.53 -17.31 12.63
N PRO A 78 24.63 -17.16 13.37
CA PRO A 78 25.88 -17.90 13.15
C PRO A 78 25.76 -19.39 13.44
N ARG A 79 24.75 -19.78 14.22
CA ARG A 79 24.42 -21.18 14.56
C ARG A 79 23.03 -21.59 14.08
N ASP A 80 22.30 -20.72 13.38
CA ASP A 80 20.91 -21.00 12.99
C ASP A 80 20.82 -22.11 11.91
N ASN A 81 21.94 -22.48 11.30
CA ASN A 81 22.09 -23.59 10.36
C ASN A 81 22.70 -24.86 10.98
N GLN A 82 23.00 -24.86 12.28
CA GLN A 82 23.61 -25.99 12.98
C GLN A 82 22.52 -26.87 13.61
N PRO A 83 22.39 -28.15 13.19
CA PRO A 83 21.35 -29.05 13.71
C PRO A 83 21.44 -29.34 15.22
N ASP A 84 22.63 -29.22 15.80
CA ASP A 84 22.97 -29.49 17.19
C ASP A 84 22.95 -28.24 18.09
N ALA A 85 22.68 -27.06 17.52
CA ALA A 85 22.57 -25.84 18.30
C ALA A 85 21.34 -25.89 19.23
N PRO A 86 21.46 -25.45 20.49
CA PRO A 86 20.34 -25.44 21.41
C PRO A 86 19.30 -24.37 21.02
N GLY A 87 18.02 -24.74 21.07
CA GLY A 87 16.87 -23.85 20.85
C GLY A 87 16.20 -24.04 19.49
N THR A 88 15.33 -23.10 19.13
CA THR A 88 14.56 -23.12 17.87
C THR A 88 14.74 -21.79 17.14
N ALA A 89 14.90 -21.85 15.82
CA ALA A 89 14.93 -20.70 14.93
C ALA A 89 13.89 -20.91 13.81
N GLY A 90 13.17 -19.85 13.44
CA GLY A 90 12.14 -19.95 12.41
C GLY A 90 11.57 -18.61 12.00
N VAL A 91 10.55 -18.66 11.14
CA VAL A 91 9.77 -17.50 10.69
C VAL A 91 8.33 -17.70 11.12
N ILE A 92 7.74 -16.66 11.69
CA ILE A 92 6.30 -16.62 11.94
C ILE A 92 5.69 -15.83 10.79
N ASP A 93 4.81 -16.48 10.03
CA ASP A 93 4.12 -15.86 8.92
C ASP A 93 3.08 -14.86 9.43
N LEU A 94 3.26 -13.59 9.08
CA LEU A 94 2.25 -12.55 9.28
C LEU A 94 1.45 -12.41 8.00
N ARG A 95 0.13 -12.56 8.11
CA ARG A 95 -0.81 -12.30 7.02
C ARG A 95 -1.76 -11.18 7.46
N CYS A 96 -2.01 -10.22 6.59
CA CYS A 96 -3.16 -9.32 6.78
C CYS A 96 -4.43 -10.15 6.56
N PRO A 97 -5.48 -9.96 7.39
CA PRO A 97 -6.79 -10.55 7.14
C PRO A 97 -7.40 -10.09 5.82
#